data_AF-A0A959Y1S4-F1
#
_entry.id   AF-A0A959Y1S4-F1
#
_cell.length_a   1.000
_cell.length_b   1.000
_cell.length_c   1.000
_cell.angle_alpha   90.00
_cell.angle_beta   90.00
_cell.angle_gamma   90.00
#
_symmetry.space_group_name_H-M   'P 1'
#
loop_
_entity.id
_entity.type
_entity.pdbx_description
1 polymer ?
#
loop_
_entity_poly.entity_id
_entity_poly.type
_entity_poly.pdbx_seq_one_letter_code
_entity_poly.pdbx_strand_id
1 'polypeptide(L)' 'MFDITELSEKKLSELKEIAKKLNLKKADTLKKQDLIYKILDEQAADPAKAKAVVDEVKSAVPEAPKESTPPAVEDKAP' A
#
# COMPACT_ATOMS: atom_id res chain seq x y z
N MET A 1 -6.67 7.77 -9.19
CA MET A 1 -7.78 7.11 -8.45
C MET A 1 -7.58 5.62 -8.67
N PHE A 2 -7.83 4.79 -7.67
CA PHE A 2 -7.72 3.33 -7.79
C PHE A 2 -9.09 2.70 -7.97
N ASP A 3 -9.18 1.70 -8.84
CA ASP A 3 -10.41 0.93 -9.06
C ASP A 3 -10.56 -0.23 -8.06
N ILE A 4 -11.79 -0.74 -7.91
CA ILE A 4 -12.10 -1.88 -7.01
C ILE A 4 -11.27 -3.13 -7.33
N THR A 5 -10.91 -3.32 -8.60
CA THR A 5 -10.04 -4.42 -9.06
C THR A 5 -8.60 -4.23 -8.56
N GLU A 6 -7.97 -3.08 -8.84
CA GLU A 6 -6.61 -2.78 -8.36
C GLU A 6 -6.51 -2.89 -6.83
N LEU A 7 -7.51 -2.38 -6.11
CA LEU A 7 -7.56 -2.48 -4.65
C LEU A 7 -7.79 -3.93 -4.17
N SER A 8 -8.51 -4.75 -4.93
CA SER A 8 -8.70 -6.18 -4.61
C SER A 8 -7.45 -7.01 -4.87
N GLU A 9 -6.60 -6.64 -5.82
CA GLU A 9 -5.32 -7.31 -6.11
C GLU A 9 -4.23 -6.94 -5.10
N LYS A 10 -4.24 -5.71 -4.57
CA LYS A 10 -3.28 -5.25 -3.55
C LYS A 10 -3.32 -6.06 -2.25
N LYS A 11 -2.18 -6.14 -1.56
CA LYS A 11 -2.07 -6.77 -0.24
C LYS A 11 -2.79 -5.94 0.83
N LEU A 12 -3.26 -6.57 1.89
CA LEU A 12 -3.92 -5.88 3.02
C LEU A 12 -3.00 -4.80 3.63
N SER A 13 -1.68 -5.01 3.67
CA SER A 13 -0.71 -4.03 4.14
C SER A 13 -0.67 -2.77 3.24
N GLU A 14 -0.65 -2.94 1.92
CA GLU A 14 -0.71 -1.81 0.97
C GLU A 14 -2.02 -1.03 1.08
N LEU A 15 -3.14 -1.74 1.25
CA LEU A 15 -4.44 -1.09 1.47
C LEU A 15 -4.45 -0.28 2.77
N LYS A 16 -3.82 -0.78 3.84
CA LYS A 16 -3.66 -0.03 5.10
C LYS A 16 -2.77 1.21 4.93
N GLU A 17 -1.72 1.13 4.10
CA GLU A 17 -0.88 2.28 3.75
C GLU A 17 -1.66 3.34 2.98
N ILE A 18 -2.35 2.95 1.91
CA ILE A 18 -3.22 3.84 1.11
C ILE A 18 -4.27 4.50 2.01
N ALA A 19 -4.92 3.72 2.87
CA ALA A 19 -5.91 4.22 3.81
C ALA A 19 -5.32 5.24 4.81
N LYS A 20 -4.11 4.99 5.35
CA LYS A 20 -3.41 5.94 6.22
C LYS A 20 -3.09 7.24 5.49
N LYS A 21 -2.60 7.19 4.25
CA LYS A 21 -2.35 8.38 3.41
C LYS A 21 -3.65 9.15 3.09
N LEU A 22 -4.78 8.44 2.97
CA LEU A 22 -6.11 9.04 2.86
C LEU A 22 -6.69 9.55 4.20
N ASN A 23 -6.00 9.41 5.35
CA ASN A 23 -6.46 9.71 6.71
C ASN A 23 -7.65 8.86 7.21
N LEU A 24 -7.85 7.65 6.66
CA LEU A 24 -8.86 6.71 7.16
C LEU A 24 -8.53 6.22 8.58
N LYS A 25 -9.29 6.73 9.55
CA LYS A 25 -9.24 6.28 10.94
C LYS A 25 -9.66 4.82 11.03
N LYS A 26 -9.01 4.05 11.91
CA LYS A 26 -9.27 2.62 12.20
C LYS A 26 -8.98 1.65 11.03
N ALA A 27 -8.31 2.08 9.96
CA ALA A 27 -7.91 1.24 8.83
C ALA A 27 -7.21 -0.08 9.25
N ASP A 28 -6.42 -0.06 10.31
CA ASP A 28 -5.72 -1.25 10.83
C ASP A 28 -6.65 -2.35 11.36
N THR A 29 -7.89 -2.00 11.74
CA THR A 29 -8.90 -2.93 12.29
C THR A 29 -9.91 -3.43 11.26
N LEU A 30 -9.96 -2.83 10.07
CA LEU A 30 -10.91 -3.19 9.02
C LEU A 30 -10.48 -4.48 8.29
N LYS A 31 -11.46 -5.28 7.87
CA LYS A 31 -11.21 -6.41 6.96
C LYS A 31 -10.89 -5.89 5.56
N LYS A 32 -10.27 -6.73 4.72
CA LYS A 32 -9.85 -6.33 3.36
C LYS A 32 -10.99 -5.69 2.55
N GLN A 33 -12.16 -6.32 2.51
CA GLN A 33 -13.33 -5.81 1.78
C GLN A 33 -13.81 -4.46 2.35
N ASP A 34 -14.05 -4.36 3.65
CA ASP A 34 -14.47 -3.11 4.31
C ASP A 34 -13.48 -1.96 4.05
N LEU A 35 -12.17 -2.27 4.06
CA LEU A 35 -11.11 -1.32 3.79
C LEU A 35 -11.10 -0.86 2.33
N ILE A 36 -11.35 -1.74 1.36
CA ILE A 36 -11.49 -1.40 -0.06
C ILE A 36 -12.67 -0.44 -0.25
N TYR A 37 -13.85 -0.76 0.30
CA TYR A 37 -15.02 0.13 0.20
C TYR A 37 -14.77 1.48 0.87
N LYS A 38 -14.13 1.51 2.05
CA LYS A 38 -13.77 2.78 2.71
C LYS A 38 -12.75 3.61 1.92
N ILE A 39 -11.81 2.97 1.24
CA ILE A 39 -10.88 3.66 0.33
C ILE A 39 -11.65 4.24 -0.87
N LEU A 40 -12.61 3.51 -1.45
CA LEU A 40 -13.43 4.02 -2.56
C LEU A 40 -14.31 5.20 -2.13
N ASP A 41 -14.97 5.12 -0.96
CA ASP A 41 -15.75 6.21 -0.36
C ASP A 41 -14.91 7.49 -0.23
N GLU A 42 -13.72 7.42 0.38
CA GLU A 42 -12.86 8.59 0.60
C GLU A 42 -12.27 9.13 -0.72
N GLN A 43 -12.02 8.26 -1.71
CA GLN A 43 -11.60 8.75 -3.02
C GLN A 43 -12.72 9.49 -3.76
N ALA A 44 -13.98 9.09 -3.55
CA ALA A 44 -15.14 9.80 -4.09
C ALA A 44 -15.42 11.11 -3.34
N ALA A 45 -15.18 11.14 -2.02
CA ALA A 45 -15.31 12.34 -1.19
C ALA A 45 -14.19 13.37 -1.46
N ASP A 46 -12.94 12.91 -1.65
CA ASP A 46 -11.75 13.77 -1.76
C ASP A 46 -10.84 13.34 -2.95
N PRO A 47 -11.31 13.52 -4.21
CA PRO A 47 -10.65 13.00 -5.41
C PRO A 47 -9.29 13.67 -5.70
N ALA A 48 -9.05 14.88 -5.20
CA ALA A 48 -7.76 15.55 -5.31
C ALA A 48 -6.69 14.80 -4.50
N LYS A 49 -7.03 14.46 -3.25
CA LYS A 49 -6.17 13.65 -2.36
C LYS A 49 -5.98 12.24 -2.89
N ALA A 50 -7.04 11.63 -3.44
CA ALA A 50 -6.97 10.34 -4.11
C ALA A 50 -5.91 10.30 -5.23
N LYS A 51 -5.81 11.34 -6.06
CA LYS A 51 -4.78 11.44 -7.09
C LYS A 51 -3.38 11.50 -6.49
N ALA A 52 -3.14 12.37 -5.51
CA ALA A 52 -1.83 12.50 -4.87
C ALA A 52 -1.33 11.17 -4.27
N VAL A 53 -2.20 10.42 -3.57
CA VAL A 53 -1.85 9.10 -3.01
C VAL A 53 -1.58 8.07 -4.11
N VAL A 54 -2.28 8.13 -5.24
CA VAL A 54 -2.05 7.21 -6.37
C VAL A 54 -0.71 7.48 -7.04
N ASP A 55 -0.37 8.75 -7.32
CA ASP A 55 0.95 9.14 -7.84
C ASP A 55 2.07 8.67 -6.91
N GLU A 56 1.97 8.97 -5.62
CA GLU A 56 3.00 8.60 -4.64
C GLU A 56 3.18 7.07 -4.52
N VAL A 57 2.09 6.30 -4.58
CA VAL A 57 2.15 4.83 -4.56
C VAL A 57 2.64 4.24 -5.89
N LYS A 58 2.38 4.91 -7.03
CA LYS A 58 2.90 4.49 -8.35
C LYS A 58 4.41 4.76 -8.46
N SER A 59 4.88 5.92 -7.98
CA SER A 59 6.30 6.28 -7.96
C SER A 59 7.12 5.55 -6.89
N ALA A 60 6.50 5.12 -5.78
CA ALA A 60 7.18 4.34 -4.73
C ALA A 60 7.37 2.85 -5.07
N VAL A 61 6.90 2.38 -6.24
CA VAL A 61 7.20 1.06 -6.77
C VAL A 61 8.12 1.21 -7.99
N PRO A 62 9.44 1.37 -7.82
CA PRO A 62 10.34 0.91 -8.86
C PRO A 62 10.11 -0.60 -9.05
N GLU A 63 9.99 -1.03 -10.30
CA GLU A 63 10.06 -2.46 -10.62
C GLU A 63 11.37 -3.01 -10.03
N ALA A 64 11.26 -3.96 -9.10
CA ALA A 64 12.42 -4.60 -8.52
C ALA A 64 12.92 -5.70 -9.46
N PRO A 65 14.17 -5.64 -9.97
CA PRO A 65 14.93 -6.85 -10.16
C PRO A 65 15.07 -7.49 -8.78
N LYS A 66 14.61 -8.73 -8.64
CA LYS A 66 14.89 -9.54 -7.46
C LYS A 66 16.40 -9.77 -7.39
N GLU A 67 17.05 -9.41 -6.29
CA GLU A 67 18.27 -10.11 -5.90
C GLU A 67 18.29 -10.42 -4.39
N SER A 68 18.02 -11.71 -4.12
CA SER A 68 18.50 -12.57 -3.04
C SER A 68 19.00 -11.97 -1.71
N THR A 69 18.30 -12.32 -0.63
CA THR A 69 18.87 -12.61 0.70
C THR A 69 18.89 -14.13 0.92
N PRO A 70 19.55 -14.72 1.94
CA PRO A 70 20.54 -14.22 2.90
C PRO A 70 21.91 -14.91 2.59
N PRO A 71 22.90 -15.13 3.50
CA PRO A 71 23.07 -14.68 4.89
C PRO A 71 24.46 -14.05 5.20
N ALA A 72 24.71 -13.80 6.48
CA ALA A 72 26.04 -13.61 7.05
C ALA A 72 26.50 -14.91 7.74
N VAL A 73 27.73 -15.37 7.45
CA VAL A 73 28.75 -15.84 8.42
C VAL A 73 30.11 -15.78 7.69
N GLU A 74 31.01 -14.91 8.10
CA GLU A 74 32.45 -15.19 8.02
C GLU A 74 33.06 -14.93 9.39
N ASP A 75 32.99 -15.95 10.23
CA ASP A 75 33.86 -16.04 11.40
C ASP A 75 35.26 -16.36 10.88
N LYS A 76 36.18 -15.40 11.01
CA LYS A 76 37.61 -15.70 10.94
C LYS A 76 38.40 -14.75 11.84
N ALA A 77 38.62 -15.22 13.06
CA ALA A 77 39.58 -14.60 13.97
C ALA A 77 41.02 -14.67 13.41
N PRO A 78 41.89 -13.69 13.74
CA PRO A 78 43.34 -13.84 13.69
C PRO A 78 43.87 -14.70 14.86
#